data_AF-A0A8C9Q195-F1
#
_entry.id   AF-A0A8C9Q195-F1
#
_cell.length_a   1.000
_cell.length_b   1.000
_cell.length_c   1.000
_cell.angle_alpha   90.00
_cell.angle_beta   90.00
_cell.angle_gamma   90.00
#
_symmetry.space_group_name_H-M   'P 1'
#
loop_
_entity.id
_entity.type
_entity.pdbx_description
1 polymer ?
#
loop_
_entity_poly.entity_id
_entity_poly.type
_entity_poly.pdbx_seq_one_letter_code
_entity_poly.pdbx_strand_id
1 'polypeptide(L)'
;ETETPKEGVAAPSQTALPSGGVLFLCPQSTVCEKIMELLGQNEVDHRQGQLDILSQDRFYKVLTAEQKAKALKGQYNFDHPDAFDNDLMHRTLKNIVEGKTVEVPTYDFVTHSRLPETTVVYPADVVLFEGILVFYSQEIRDMFHLRLFVDTDSDVRLSRRGTEHPLSVCSCHQPDCAAHPGHLEWRPL
;
A
#
# COMPACT_ATOMS: atom_id res chain seq x y z
N GLU A 1 5.72 46.21 -38.18
CA GLU A 1 5.78 44.88 -37.53
C GLU A 1 5.35 45.06 -36.09
N THR A 2 4.19 44.52 -35.73
CA THR A 2 3.60 44.59 -34.39
C THR A 2 3.70 43.21 -33.78
N GLU A 3 4.65 43.03 -32.86
CA GLU A 3 4.90 41.76 -32.18
C GLU A 3 3.96 41.65 -30.98
N THR A 4 3.01 40.72 -31.06
CA THR A 4 2.12 40.33 -29.96
C THR A 4 2.90 39.58 -28.87
N PRO A 5 2.75 39.90 -27.58
CA PRO A 5 3.35 39.11 -26.51
C PRO A 5 2.64 37.75 -26.40
N LYS A 6 3.42 36.67 -26.38
CA LYS A 6 2.95 35.29 -26.19
C LYS A 6 2.32 35.15 -24.79
N GLU A 7 1.08 34.70 -24.74
CA GLU A 7 0.43 34.23 -23.52
C GLU A 7 1.27 33.12 -22.89
N GLY A 8 1.82 33.40 -21.71
CA GLY A 8 2.47 32.39 -20.89
C GLY A 8 1.41 31.43 -20.35
N VAL A 9 1.56 30.15 -20.68
CA VAL A 9 0.80 29.07 -20.04
C VAL A 9 1.11 29.13 -18.54
N ALA A 10 0.14 29.56 -17.75
CA ALA A 10 0.20 29.53 -16.30
C ALA A 10 0.40 28.07 -15.86
N ALA A 11 1.47 27.82 -15.10
CA ALA A 11 1.65 26.57 -14.39
C ALA A 11 0.40 26.32 -13.52
N PRO A 12 -0.09 25.07 -13.41
CA PRO A 12 -1.26 24.79 -12.60
C PRO A 12 -0.97 25.26 -11.17
N SER A 13 -1.84 26.14 -10.68
CA SER A 13 -1.82 26.62 -9.31
C SER A 13 -1.76 25.43 -8.38
N GLN A 14 -0.70 25.36 -7.57
CA GLN A 14 -0.57 24.40 -6.48
C GLN A 14 -1.77 24.63 -5.54
N THR A 15 -2.85 23.88 -5.74
CA THR A 15 -3.92 23.76 -4.75
C THR A 15 -3.29 23.10 -3.54
N ALA A 16 -3.06 23.89 -2.49
CA ALA A 16 -2.60 23.41 -1.20
C ALA A 16 -3.51 22.25 -0.78
N LEU A 17 -2.90 21.07 -0.63
CA LEU A 17 -3.57 19.90 -0.08
C LEU A 17 -4.05 20.25 1.33
N PRO A 18 -5.23 19.78 1.76
CA PRO A 18 -5.68 19.97 3.13
C PRO A 18 -4.62 19.42 4.07
N SER A 19 -4.42 20.08 5.21
CA SER A 19 -3.37 19.84 6.21
C SER A 19 -3.50 18.51 6.98
N GLY A 20 -4.12 17.48 6.38
CA GLY A 20 -4.20 16.12 6.88
C GLY A 20 -3.76 15.16 5.78
N GLY A 21 -2.84 14.25 6.11
CA GLY A 21 -2.20 13.37 5.13
C GLY A 21 -3.24 12.61 4.28
N VAL A 22 -3.05 12.62 2.96
CA VAL A 22 -3.95 11.93 2.04
C VAL A 22 -3.61 10.44 2.05
N LEU A 23 -4.50 9.63 2.60
CA LEU A 23 -4.37 8.18 2.60
C LEU A 23 -4.83 7.58 1.25
N PHE A 24 -3.88 7.01 0.52
CA PHE A 24 -4.08 6.27 -0.72
C PHE A 24 -3.99 4.78 -0.45
N LEU A 25 -4.84 3.98 -1.12
CA LEU A 25 -4.64 2.54 -1.14
C LEU A 25 -3.83 2.10 -2.36
N CYS A 26 -2.87 1.20 -2.15
CA CYS A 26 -2.31 0.40 -3.23
C CYS A 26 -2.22 -1.08 -2.79
N PRO A 27 -2.93 -2.03 -3.40
CA PRO A 27 -3.02 -3.41 -2.89
C PRO A 27 -1.86 -4.32 -3.31
N GLN A 28 -0.81 -3.78 -3.93
CA GLN A 28 0.34 -4.57 -4.38
C GLN A 28 1.64 -3.85 -4.05
N SER A 29 2.43 -4.42 -3.14
CA SER A 29 3.72 -3.88 -2.67
C SER A 29 4.63 -3.39 -3.80
N THR A 30 4.72 -4.13 -4.91
CA THR A 30 5.55 -3.75 -6.07
C THR A 30 5.07 -2.48 -6.78
N VAL A 31 3.75 -2.20 -6.79
CA VAL A 31 3.23 -0.94 -7.35
C VAL A 31 3.56 0.22 -6.40
N CYS A 32 3.47 0.00 -5.08
CA CYS A 32 3.87 1.00 -4.09
C CYS A 32 5.35 1.37 -4.24
N GLU A 33 6.23 0.36 -4.32
CA GLU A 33 7.68 0.53 -4.52
C GLU A 33 7.98 1.31 -5.79
N LYS A 34 7.29 0.99 -6.89
CA LYS A 34 7.47 1.68 -8.17
C LYS A 34 6.99 3.13 -8.14
N ILE A 35 5.92 3.43 -7.39
CA ILE A 35 5.47 4.81 -7.17
C ILE A 35 6.54 5.59 -6.41
N MET A 36 7.15 5.02 -5.37
CA MET A 36 8.25 5.68 -4.64
C MET A 36 9.49 5.91 -5.52
N GLU A 37 9.85 4.91 -6.34
CA GLU A 37 10.97 5.01 -7.28
C GLU A 37 10.74 6.14 -8.30
N LEU A 38 9.54 6.22 -8.88
CA LEU A 38 9.16 7.25 -9.84
C LEU A 38 9.04 8.65 -9.23
N LEU A 39 8.72 8.74 -7.94
CA LEU A 39 8.65 10.00 -7.20
C LEU A 39 10.01 10.42 -6.61
N GLY A 40 11.09 9.66 -6.86
CA GLY A 40 12.46 10.05 -6.52
C GLY A 40 12.80 10.02 -5.02
N GLN A 41 12.06 9.25 -4.22
CA GLN A 41 12.19 9.29 -2.75
C GLN A 41 13.18 8.31 -2.13
N ASN A 42 14.01 7.61 -2.92
CA ASN A 42 15.00 6.68 -2.37
C ASN A 42 16.09 7.34 -1.50
N GLU A 43 16.18 8.67 -1.46
CA GLU A 43 17.15 9.43 -0.67
C GLU A 43 16.53 10.40 0.37
N VAL A 44 15.20 10.42 0.52
CA VAL A 44 14.52 11.40 1.39
C VAL A 44 14.45 10.86 2.83
N ASP A 45 15.10 11.56 3.75
CA ASP A 45 15.01 11.35 5.20
C ASP A 45 13.53 11.20 5.60
N HIS A 46 13.16 10.10 6.28
CA HIS A 46 11.79 9.82 6.76
C HIS A 46 11.18 10.97 7.59
N ARG A 47 11.99 11.94 8.01
CA ARG A 47 11.58 13.16 8.71
C ARG A 47 11.04 14.28 7.81
N GLN A 48 11.20 14.18 6.49
CA GLN A 48 10.71 15.14 5.49
C GLN A 48 9.93 14.44 4.35
N GLY A 49 9.31 13.29 4.64
CA GLY A 49 8.63 12.49 3.64
C GLY A 49 7.33 13.14 3.14
N GLN A 50 7.27 13.48 1.86
CA GLN A 50 5.99 13.76 1.20
C GLN A 50 5.15 12.48 1.01
N LEU A 51 5.77 11.31 1.13
CA LEU A 51 5.16 10.01 0.86
C LEU A 51 5.68 8.97 1.86
N ASP A 52 4.79 8.20 2.48
CA ASP A 52 5.14 7.03 3.30
C ASP A 52 4.34 5.80 2.86
N ILE A 53 4.91 4.59 3.00
CA ILE A 53 4.19 3.33 2.79
C ILE A 53 3.93 2.65 4.14
N LEU A 54 2.69 2.21 4.35
CA LEU A 54 2.27 1.44 5.50
C LEU A 54 1.60 0.14 5.06
N SER A 55 2.11 -0.99 5.55
CA SER A 55 1.57 -2.32 5.23
C SER A 55 0.61 -2.83 6.30
N GLN A 56 -0.53 -3.38 5.86
CA GLN A 56 -1.54 -4.02 6.70
C GLN A 56 -0.96 -5.19 7.50
N ASP A 57 0.05 -5.88 6.96
CA ASP A 57 0.69 -7.02 7.61
C ASP A 57 1.36 -6.64 8.93
N ARG A 58 1.73 -5.37 9.11
CA ARG A 58 2.26 -4.88 10.40
C ARG A 58 1.24 -5.00 11.54
N PHE A 59 -0.05 -5.05 11.19
CA PHE A 59 -1.16 -5.10 12.13
C PHE A 59 -1.66 -6.52 12.42
N TYR A 60 -0.92 -7.58 12.07
CA TYR A 60 -1.23 -8.92 12.55
C TYR A 60 -1.30 -8.98 14.09
N LYS A 61 -2.25 -9.76 14.61
CA LYS A 61 -2.40 -9.98 16.05
C LYS A 61 -1.26 -10.83 16.60
N VAL A 62 -0.96 -10.61 17.88
CA VAL A 62 -0.13 -11.54 18.64
C VAL A 62 -0.96 -12.80 18.89
N LEU A 63 -0.47 -13.93 18.37
CA LEU A 63 -1.15 -15.20 18.48
C LEU A 63 -1.05 -15.78 19.90
N THR A 64 -2.13 -16.39 20.38
CA THR A 64 -2.10 -17.22 21.60
C THR A 64 -1.22 -18.46 21.39
N ALA A 65 -0.82 -19.13 22.48
CA ALA A 65 -0.03 -20.35 22.39
C ALA A 65 -0.70 -21.43 21.50
N GLU A 66 -2.02 -21.58 21.60
CA GLU A 66 -2.79 -22.51 20.76
C GLU A 66 -2.81 -22.09 19.30
N GLN A 67 -2.99 -20.79 19.01
CA GLN A 67 -2.98 -20.27 17.65
C GLN A 67 -1.59 -20.39 17.01
N LYS A 68 -0.51 -20.14 17.77
CA LYS A 68 0.86 -20.38 17.31
C LYS A 68 1.09 -21.84 16.96
N ALA A 69 0.63 -22.77 17.80
CA ALA A 69 0.74 -24.19 17.51
C ALA A 69 0.00 -24.61 16.23
N LYS A 70 -1.12 -23.96 15.90
CA LYS A 70 -1.81 -24.14 14.61
C LYS A 70 -1.05 -23.49 13.46
N ALA A 71 -0.52 -22.28 13.64
CA ALA A 71 0.25 -21.55 12.63
C ALA A 71 1.50 -22.32 12.19
N LEU A 72 2.26 -22.88 13.15
CA LEU A 72 3.44 -23.72 12.89
C LEU A 72 3.11 -25.00 12.10
N LYS A 73 1.85 -25.43 12.09
CA LYS A 73 1.35 -26.57 11.30
C LYS A 73 0.70 -26.14 9.97
N GLY A 74 0.71 -24.84 9.65
CA GLY A 74 0.00 -24.30 8.48
C GLY A 74 -1.53 -24.34 8.62
N GLN A 75 -2.07 -24.46 9.83
CA GLN A 75 -3.50 -24.61 10.12
C GLN A 75 -4.13 -23.33 10.69
N TYR A 76 -3.42 -22.21 10.63
CA TYR A 76 -3.94 -20.90 10.99
C TYR A 76 -4.19 -20.09 9.73
N ASN A 77 -5.39 -19.53 9.59
CA ASN A 77 -5.75 -18.72 8.43
C ASN A 77 -5.34 -17.26 8.67
N PHE A 78 -4.19 -16.87 8.12
CA PHE A 78 -3.69 -15.50 8.16
C PHE A 78 -4.47 -14.54 7.23
N ASP A 79 -5.20 -15.08 6.24
CA ASP A 79 -6.04 -14.29 5.34
C ASP A 79 -7.45 -14.04 5.92
N HIS A 80 -7.71 -14.41 7.18
CA HIS A 80 -8.98 -14.12 7.84
C HIS A 80 -8.95 -12.71 8.47
N PRO A 81 -10.03 -11.91 8.38
CA PRO A 81 -10.10 -10.58 9.01
C PRO A 81 -9.73 -10.54 10.50
N ASP A 82 -10.04 -11.62 11.23
CA ASP A 82 -9.72 -11.75 12.65
C ASP A 82 -8.23 -11.90 12.95
N ALA A 83 -7.40 -12.25 11.96
CA ALA A 83 -5.95 -12.31 12.12
C ALA A 83 -5.35 -10.90 12.30
N PHE A 84 -6.07 -9.86 11.90
CA PHE A 84 -5.64 -8.46 11.99
C PHE A 84 -6.21 -7.76 13.22
N ASP A 85 -5.40 -6.89 13.80
CA ASP A 85 -5.75 -5.98 14.89
C ASP A 85 -6.38 -4.71 14.31
N ASN A 86 -7.64 -4.84 13.90
CA ASN A 86 -8.40 -3.77 13.26
C ASN A 86 -8.52 -2.52 14.14
N ASP A 87 -8.58 -2.68 15.47
CA ASP A 87 -8.64 -1.56 16.42
C ASP A 87 -7.34 -0.77 16.48
N LEU A 88 -6.19 -1.46 16.46
CA LEU A 88 -4.89 -0.80 16.34
C LEU A 88 -4.75 -0.11 14.98
N MET A 89 -5.07 -0.82 13.91
CA MET A 89 -5.00 -0.32 12.53
C MET A 89 -5.83 0.95 12.35
N HIS A 90 -7.10 0.94 12.76
CA HIS A 90 -7.99 2.10 12.67
C HIS A 90 -7.45 3.30 13.48
N ARG A 91 -7.00 3.08 14.73
CA ARG A 91 -6.43 4.16 15.55
C ARG A 91 -5.16 4.75 14.95
N THR A 92 -4.27 3.91 14.42
CA THR A 92 -3.05 4.35 13.76
C THR A 92 -3.35 5.18 12.51
N LEU A 93 -4.23 4.69 11.63
CA LEU A 93 -4.64 5.42 10.43
C LEU A 93 -5.32 6.75 10.77
N LYS A 94 -6.15 6.77 11.83
CA LYS A 94 -6.79 8.01 12.29
C LYS A 94 -5.77 9.05 12.75
N ASN A 95 -4.80 8.64 13.54
CA ASN A 95 -3.73 9.54 13.98
C ASN A 95 -2.90 10.06 12.80
N ILE A 96 -2.64 9.23 11.78
CA ILE A 96 -1.95 9.64 10.55
C ILE A 96 -2.74 10.72 9.81
N VAL A 97 -4.04 10.50 9.59
CA VAL A 97 -4.93 11.47 8.92
C VAL A 97 -5.00 12.79 9.70
N GLU A 98 -4.93 12.73 11.03
CA GLU A 98 -4.85 13.89 11.92
C GLU A 98 -3.46 14.55 11.96
N GLY A 99 -2.48 14.07 11.17
CA GLY A 99 -1.13 14.65 11.09
C GLY A 99 -0.28 14.41 12.33
N LYS A 100 -0.52 13.32 13.07
CA LYS A 100 0.25 12.96 14.27
C LYS A 100 1.34 11.95 13.91
N THR A 101 2.49 12.08 14.57
CA THR A 101 3.52 11.03 14.59
C THR A 101 2.95 9.79 15.27
N VAL A 102 3.13 8.61 14.66
CA VAL A 102 2.65 7.33 15.19
C VAL A 102 3.76 6.30 15.27
N GLU A 103 3.65 5.39 16.23
CA GLU A 103 4.48 4.20 16.30
C GLU A 103 3.73 3.03 15.69
N VAL A 104 4.33 2.41 14.68
CA VAL A 104 3.79 1.27 13.97
C VAL A 104 4.53 0.01 14.40
N PRO A 105 3.81 -1.08 14.75
CA PRO A 105 4.46 -2.34 15.10
C PRO A 105 5.29 -2.91 13.95
N THR A 106 6.30 -3.70 14.31
CA THR A 106 6.99 -4.58 13.36
C THR A 106 6.56 -6.01 13.63
N TYR A 107 6.08 -6.69 12.58
CA TYR A 107 5.65 -8.08 12.68
C TYR A 107 6.71 -9.01 12.10
N ASP A 108 7.05 -10.05 12.85
CA ASP A 108 7.94 -11.11 12.42
C ASP A 108 7.12 -12.34 11.99
N PHE A 109 7.18 -12.63 10.68
CA PHE A 109 6.48 -13.74 10.06
C PHE A 109 7.10 -15.10 10.40
N VAL A 110 8.37 -15.16 10.81
CA VAL A 110 9.05 -16.41 11.18
C VAL A 110 8.57 -16.86 12.56
N THR A 111 8.46 -15.93 13.50
CA THR A 111 8.05 -16.23 14.89
C THR A 111 6.56 -16.00 15.16
N HIS A 112 5.81 -15.52 14.15
CA HIS A 112 4.42 -15.12 14.23
C HIS A 112 4.14 -14.21 15.44
N SER A 113 4.97 -13.17 15.58
CA SER A 113 4.93 -12.29 16.75
C SER A 113 5.26 -10.84 16.41
N ARG A 114 4.84 -9.91 17.28
CA ARG A 114 5.26 -8.52 17.19
C ARG A 114 6.61 -8.36 17.88
N LEU A 115 7.53 -7.69 17.20
CA LEU A 115 8.80 -7.31 17.79
C LEU A 115 8.58 -6.19 18.82
N PRO A 116 9.45 -6.08 19.83
CA PRO A 116 9.45 -4.94 20.76
C PRO A 116 9.71 -3.60 20.05
N GLU A 117 10.37 -3.67 18.90
CA GLU A 117 10.79 -2.54 18.10
C GLU A 117 9.66 -2.05 17.20
N THR A 118 9.36 -0.76 17.29
CA THR A 118 8.36 -0.08 16.46
C THR A 118 9.04 0.82 15.44
N THR A 119 8.40 1.00 14.29
CA THR A 119 8.81 1.99 13.29
C THR A 119 8.03 3.28 13.55
N VAL A 120 8.74 4.40 13.69
CA VAL A 120 8.11 5.73 13.81
C VAL A 120 7.74 6.22 12.43
N VAL A 121 6.46 6.54 12.23
CA VAL A 121 5.95 7.19 11.03
C VAL A 121 5.65 8.64 11.37
N TYR A 122 6.31 9.55 10.66
CA TYR A 122 6.11 11.00 10.82
C TYR A 122 4.92 11.45 9.96
N PRO A 123 4.34 12.62 10.24
CA PRO A 123 3.31 13.18 9.36
C PRO A 123 3.84 13.34 7.94
N ALA A 124 3.11 12.79 6.97
CA ALA A 124 3.40 12.84 5.55
C ALA A 124 2.22 13.40 4.76
N ASP A 125 2.49 14.06 3.63
CA ASP A 125 1.45 14.59 2.74
C ASP A 125 0.61 13.47 2.12
N VAL A 126 1.26 12.34 1.82
CA VAL A 126 0.68 11.17 1.19
C VAL A 126 1.08 9.92 1.96
N VAL A 127 0.12 9.06 2.27
CA VAL A 127 0.41 7.74 2.85
C VAL A 127 -0.22 6.66 1.98
N LEU A 128 0.61 5.73 1.49
CA LEU A 128 0.20 4.55 0.75
C LEU A 128 -0.04 3.41 1.74
N PHE A 129 -1.31 3.08 1.97
CA PHE A 129 -1.68 1.91 2.74
C PHE A 129 -1.89 0.70 1.81
N GLU A 130 -1.22 -0.41 2.12
CA GLU A 130 -1.28 -1.61 1.28
C GLU A 130 -1.67 -2.85 2.09
N GLY A 131 -2.38 -3.79 1.47
CA GLY A 131 -2.79 -5.03 2.13
C GLY A 131 -3.95 -5.75 1.43
N ILE A 132 -4.16 -7.01 1.83
CA ILE A 132 -5.13 -7.93 1.21
C ILE A 132 -6.59 -7.68 1.64
N LEU A 133 -6.81 -7.07 2.81
CA LEU A 133 -8.14 -6.90 3.43
C LEU A 133 -8.42 -5.47 3.88
N VAL A 134 -7.67 -4.51 3.36
CA VAL A 134 -7.78 -3.07 3.65
C VAL A 134 -9.18 -2.49 3.40
N PHE A 135 -9.96 -3.08 2.50
CA PHE A 135 -11.35 -2.68 2.25
C PHE A 135 -12.38 -3.45 3.08
N TYR A 136 -11.98 -4.44 3.89
CA TYR A 136 -12.93 -5.26 4.64
C TYR A 136 -13.74 -4.44 5.64
N SER A 137 -13.07 -3.62 6.47
CA SER A 137 -13.73 -2.73 7.43
C SER A 137 -14.25 -1.46 6.75
N GLN A 138 -15.52 -1.15 6.94
CA GLN A 138 -16.12 0.09 6.43
C GLN A 138 -15.47 1.33 7.06
N GLU A 139 -15.18 1.29 8.37
CA GLU A 139 -14.58 2.42 9.09
C GLU A 139 -13.23 2.82 8.48
N ILE A 140 -12.39 1.85 8.15
CA ILE A 140 -11.09 2.08 7.50
C ILE A 140 -11.27 2.49 6.05
N ARG A 141 -12.20 1.86 5.33
CA ARG A 141 -12.49 2.16 3.93
C ARG A 141 -12.89 3.62 3.72
N ASP A 142 -13.64 4.18 4.65
CA ASP A 142 -14.13 5.55 4.58
C ASP A 142 -13.05 6.60 4.90
N MET A 143 -11.87 6.19 5.36
CA MET A 143 -10.71 7.06 5.56
C MET A 143 -9.89 7.30 4.27
N PHE A 144 -10.06 6.46 3.25
CA PHE A 144 -9.28 6.56 2.01
C PHE A 144 -9.88 7.61 1.08
N HIS A 145 -9.03 8.52 0.61
CA HIS A 145 -9.38 9.51 -0.41
C HIS A 145 -9.35 8.89 -1.81
N LEU A 146 -8.42 7.96 -2.05
CA LEU A 146 -8.29 7.21 -3.29
C LEU A 146 -8.15 5.71 -3.00
N ARG A 147 -8.90 4.92 -3.76
CA ARG A 147 -9.00 3.46 -3.62
C ARG A 147 -8.56 2.83 -4.94
N LEU A 148 -7.39 2.21 -4.95
CA LEU A 148 -6.92 1.44 -6.10
C LEU A 148 -7.13 -0.05 -5.84
N PHE A 149 -7.58 -0.78 -6.86
CA PHE A 149 -7.63 -2.24 -6.82
C PHE A 149 -6.78 -2.79 -7.97
N VAL A 150 -5.85 -3.69 -7.64
CA VAL A 150 -5.08 -4.42 -8.64
C VAL A 150 -5.80 -5.75 -8.85
N ASP A 151 -6.56 -5.83 -9.93
CA ASP A 151 -7.19 -7.07 -10.34
C ASP A 151 -6.17 -7.91 -11.11
N THR A 152 -5.94 -9.13 -10.66
CA THR A 152 -4.98 -10.06 -11.29
C THR A 152 -5.48 -11.47 -11.05
N ASP A 153 -5.46 -12.28 -12.11
CA ASP A 153 -5.95 -13.65 -12.06
C ASP A 153 -5.27 -14.46 -10.95
N SER A 154 -6.05 -15.35 -10.33
CA SER A 154 -5.63 -16.08 -9.13
C SER A 154 -4.44 -17.01 -9.38
N ASP A 155 -4.34 -17.57 -10.58
CA ASP A 155 -3.23 -18.44 -11.03
C ASP A 155 -1.92 -17.65 -11.22
N VAL A 156 -2.00 -16.43 -11.76
CA VAL A 156 -0.87 -15.50 -11.87
C VAL A 156 -0.37 -15.10 -10.48
N ARG A 157 -1.28 -14.82 -9.55
CA ARG A 157 -0.92 -14.51 -8.14
C ARG A 157 -0.28 -15.71 -7.43
N LEU A 158 -0.79 -16.91 -7.66
CA LEU A 158 -0.26 -18.14 -7.07
C LEU A 158 1.13 -18.48 -7.60
N SER A 159 1.34 -18.37 -8.92
CA SER A 159 2.65 -18.63 -9.53
C SER A 159 3.75 -17.72 -8.99
N ARG A 160 3.45 -16.43 -8.77
CA ARG A 160 4.37 -15.47 -8.13
C ARG A 160 4.72 -15.83 -6.68
N ARG A 161 3.80 -16.48 -5.94
CA ARG A 161 4.03 -16.93 -4.56
C ARG A 161 4.76 -18.26 -4.48
N GLY A 162 4.60 -19.13 -5.47
CA GLY A 162 5.12 -20.51 -5.47
C GLY A 162 6.57 -20.68 -5.95
N THR A 163 7.18 -19.65 -6.53
CA THR A 163 8.56 -19.70 -7.03
C THR A 163 9.47 -18.79 -6.23
N GLU A 164 10.12 -19.31 -5.19
CA GLU A 164 11.36 -18.71 -4.66
C GLU A 164 12.50 -18.93 -5.67
N HIS A 165 12.52 -18.19 -6.79
CA HIS A 165 13.69 -17.92 -7.62
C HIS A 165 13.41 -16.73 -8.55
N PRO A 166 14.43 -15.88 -8.84
CA PRO A 166 14.24 -14.50 -9.24
C PRO A 166 13.48 -14.42 -10.55
N LEU A 167 12.61 -13.40 -10.65
CA LEU A 167 11.86 -13.01 -11.83
C LEU A 167 12.71 -13.22 -13.10
N SER A 168 12.52 -14.35 -13.78
CA SER A 168 12.79 -14.38 -15.20
C SER A 168 11.76 -13.44 -15.79
N VAL A 169 12.20 -12.27 -16.21
CA VAL A 169 11.46 -11.46 -17.18
C VAL A 169 11.14 -12.42 -18.32
N CYS A 170 9.88 -12.83 -18.42
CA CYS A 170 9.42 -13.61 -19.56
C CYS A 170 9.46 -12.64 -20.75
N SER A 171 10.60 -12.64 -21.45
CA SER A 171 10.75 -12.00 -22.74
C SER A 171 9.98 -12.85 -23.75
N CYS A 172 8.67 -12.63 -23.82
CA CYS A 172 7.83 -13.24 -24.84
C CYS A 172 8.05 -12.48 -26.16
N HIS A 173 9.07 -12.88 -26.90
CA HIS A 173 9.28 -12.46 -28.30
C HIS A 173 8.42 -13.36 -29.21
N GLN A 174 7.10 -13.12 -29.25
CA GLN A 174 6.23 -13.71 -30.28
C GLN A 174 5.31 -12.63 -30.89
N PRO A 175 5.29 -12.46 -32.23
CA PRO A 175 4.61 -11.36 -32.89
C PRO A 175 3.09 -11.51 -33.10
N ASP A 176 2.43 -12.53 -32.53
CA ASP A 176 1.02 -12.84 -32.84
C ASP A 176 0.05 -12.87 -31.64
N CYS A 177 0.43 -12.35 -30.47
CA CYS A 177 -0.56 -12.12 -29.40
C CYS A 177 -1.28 -10.79 -29.65
N ALA A 178 -2.38 -10.85 -30.39
CA ALA A 178 -3.29 -9.73 -30.58
C ALA A 178 -3.69 -9.12 -29.23
N ALA A 179 -3.18 -7.92 -28.96
CA ALA A 179 -3.63 -7.08 -27.86
C ALA A 179 -5.12 -6.79 -28.07
N HIS A 180 -5.98 -7.41 -27.26
CA HIS A 180 -7.30 -6.85 -27.05
C HIS A 180 -7.13 -5.59 -26.19
N PRO A 181 -7.64 -4.43 -26.64
CA PRO A 181 -7.61 -3.21 -25.85
C PRO A 181 -8.62 -3.39 -24.71
N GLY A 182 -8.16 -4.00 -23.62
CA GLY A 182 -8.87 -4.06 -22.36
C GLY A 182 -9.00 -2.64 -21.81
N HIS A 183 -10.17 -2.06 -22.04
CA HIS A 183 -10.67 -0.86 -21.40
C HIS A 183 -10.40 -0.96 -19.89
N LEU A 184 -9.57 -0.07 -19.34
CA LEU A 184 -9.56 0.20 -17.90
C LEU A 184 -10.90 0.86 -17.57
N GLU A 185 -11.92 0.02 -17.34
CA GLU A 185 -13.26 0.46 -16.96
C GLU A 185 -13.22 0.82 -15.48
N TRP A 186 -13.20 2.12 -15.18
CA TRP A 186 -13.44 2.64 -13.85
C TRP A 186 -14.86 2.26 -13.42
N ARG A 187 -14.98 1.25 -12.57
CA ARG A 187 -16.24 0.97 -11.87
C ARG A 187 -16.19 1.67 -10.52
N PRO A 188 -17.03 2.70 -10.28
CA PRO A 188 -17.25 3.16 -8.91
C PRO A 188 -17.81 1.98 -8.10
N LEU A 189 -17.33 1.83 -6.87
CA LEU A 189 -17.93 0.92 -5.89
C LEU A 189 -19.38 1.32 -5.59
#